data_AF-A0CZU9-F1
#
_entry.id   AF-A0CZU9-F1
#
_cell.length_a   1.000
_cell.length_b   1.000
_cell.length_c   1.000
_cell.angle_alpha   90.00
_cell.angle_beta   90.00
_cell.angle_gamma   90.00
#
_symmetry.space_group_name_H-M   'P 1'
#
loop_
_entity.id
_entity.type
_entity.pdbx_description
1 polymer ?
#
loop_
_entity_poly.entity_id
_entity_poly.type
_entity_poly.pdbx_seq_one_letter_code
_entity_poly.pdbx_strand_id
1 'polypeptide(L)'
;MIVRMHLNTIKMAYAISNKLAANKITKLSSRIKQKQSIEDVHNLQDFLTTQIQENKLYNTIHRTSKYDDGFDEFLTEYKKKHKNILDLTRYATSPLNKTNQIREEEFRQLQSFLDKRKKALKNEIIIDNNQVNDESDPQNDKFVETQKMDQFFVILIDRDTNTQVTTLQRINSFRQVIFIGNGNGVIGYGKGKGKDFETALRRAKIDAKRNLVPVSLDLWHTCPIPLTGRFNDAEIEINPRPLGFNAYGNPQIASMLMLT
;
A
#
# COMPACT_ATOMS: atom_id res chain seq x y z
N MET A 1 50.26 -13.73 55.24
CA MET A 1 49.08 -13.16 54.54
C MET A 1 49.48 -12.34 53.31
N ILE A 2 50.46 -11.45 53.43
CA ILE A 2 50.91 -10.52 52.37
C ILE A 2 51.42 -11.22 51.09
N VAL A 3 52.24 -12.26 51.20
CA VAL A 3 52.78 -13.01 50.04
C VAL A 3 51.66 -13.67 49.20
N ARG A 4 50.63 -14.20 49.86
CA ARG A 4 49.47 -14.83 49.19
C ARG A 4 48.62 -13.79 48.45
N MET A 5 48.52 -12.58 49.00
CA MET A 5 47.82 -11.46 48.38
C MET A 5 48.56 -10.97 47.13
N HIS A 6 49.89 -10.80 47.21
CA HIS A 6 50.71 -10.42 46.05
C HIS A 6 50.70 -11.47 44.93
N LEU A 7 50.73 -12.76 45.29
CA LEU A 7 50.66 -13.82 44.29
C LEU A 7 49.30 -13.82 43.56
N ASN A 8 48.21 -13.54 44.27
CA ASN A 8 46.89 -13.44 43.68
C ASN A 8 46.76 -12.21 42.76
N THR A 9 47.31 -11.05 43.15
CA THR A 9 47.31 -9.86 42.29
C THR A 9 48.13 -10.07 41.02
N ILE A 10 49.27 -10.75 41.10
CA ILE A 10 50.10 -11.09 39.93
C ILE A 10 49.35 -12.05 39.00
N LYS A 11 48.72 -13.09 39.54
CA LYS A 11 47.88 -14.02 38.75
C LYS A 11 46.70 -13.32 38.08
N MET A 12 46.06 -12.36 38.77
CA MET A 12 44.94 -11.59 38.22
C MET A 12 45.39 -10.66 37.10
N ALA A 13 46.51 -9.94 37.28
CA ALA A 13 47.10 -9.09 36.26
C ALA A 13 47.49 -9.89 35.00
N TYR A 14 48.08 -11.08 35.20
CA TYR A 14 48.42 -12.00 34.11
C TYR A 14 47.17 -12.49 33.35
N ALA A 15 46.09 -12.84 34.05
CA ALA A 15 44.83 -13.26 33.43
C ALA A 15 44.16 -12.14 32.62
N ILE A 16 44.18 -10.90 33.11
CA ILE A 16 43.64 -9.73 32.38
C ILE A 16 44.46 -9.47 31.11
N SER A 17 45.79 -9.50 31.21
CA SER A 17 46.68 -9.33 30.06
C SER A 17 46.41 -10.38 28.98
N ASN A 18 46.29 -11.65 29.36
CA ASN A 18 46.00 -12.74 28.42
C ASN A 18 44.63 -12.61 27.77
N LYS A 19 43.60 -12.18 28.51
CA LYS A 19 42.27 -11.92 27.95
C LYS A 19 42.28 -10.77 26.93
N LEU A 20 43.03 -9.71 27.20
CA LEU A 20 43.20 -8.59 26.26
C LEU A 20 43.97 -9.00 25.01
N ALA A 21 45.02 -9.82 25.16
CA ALA A 21 45.77 -10.38 24.04
C ALA A 21 44.87 -11.27 23.18
N ALA A 22 44.08 -12.17 23.80
CA ALA A 22 43.12 -13.02 23.10
C ALA A 22 42.09 -12.19 22.32
N ASN A 23 41.52 -11.15 22.92
CA ASN A 23 40.56 -10.25 22.25
C ASN A 23 41.19 -9.49 21.08
N LYS A 24 42.46 -9.10 21.17
CA LYS A 24 43.17 -8.47 20.05
C LYS A 24 43.38 -9.47 18.91
N ILE A 25 43.78 -10.70 19.23
CA ILE A 25 44.00 -11.77 18.24
C ILE A 25 42.70 -12.13 17.52
N THR A 26 41.57 -12.23 18.24
CA THR A 26 40.26 -12.52 17.61
C THR A 26 39.80 -11.38 16.70
N LYS A 27 40.03 -10.12 17.10
CA LYS A 27 39.75 -8.95 16.26
C LYS A 27 40.64 -8.88 15.01
N LEU A 28 41.91 -9.25 15.13
CA LEU A 28 42.82 -9.35 13.99
C LEU A 28 42.43 -10.50 13.05
N SER A 29 42.08 -11.66 13.61
CA SER A 29 41.63 -12.82 12.85
C SER A 29 40.36 -12.52 12.05
N SER A 30 39.37 -11.85 12.64
CA SER A 30 38.15 -11.45 11.93
C SER A 30 38.42 -10.47 10.78
N ARG A 31 39.36 -9.53 10.95
CA ARG A 31 39.78 -8.64 9.85
C ARG A 31 40.51 -9.37 8.72
N ILE A 32 41.39 -10.32 9.05
CA ILE A 32 42.11 -11.12 8.05
C ILE A 32 41.14 -12.01 7.25
N LYS A 33 40.08 -12.52 7.91
CA LYS A 33 39.02 -13.27 7.23
C LYS A 33 38.18 -12.42 6.27
N GLN A 34 38.08 -11.11 6.48
CA GLN A 34 37.41 -10.20 5.56
C GLN A 34 38.33 -9.95 4.35
N LYS A 35 38.00 -10.58 3.22
CA LYS A 35 38.78 -10.43 1.98
C LYS A 35 38.64 -9.00 1.44
N GLN A 36 39.77 -8.32 1.25
CA GLN A 36 39.82 -6.96 0.68
C GLN A 36 40.15 -6.96 -0.82
N SER A 37 40.73 -8.06 -1.31
CA SER A 37 41.06 -8.27 -2.72
C SER A 37 40.45 -9.58 -3.22
N ILE A 38 40.34 -9.70 -4.55
CA ILE A 38 39.95 -10.95 -5.20
C ILE A 38 41.10 -11.95 -5.04
N GLU A 39 40.80 -13.19 -4.64
CA GLU A 39 41.80 -14.26 -4.51
C GLU A 39 42.24 -14.77 -5.88
N ASP A 40 41.28 -15.17 -6.72
CA ASP A 40 41.55 -15.75 -8.03
C ASP A 40 40.63 -15.15 -9.11
N VAL A 41 41.23 -14.39 -10.03
CA VAL A 41 40.49 -13.75 -11.13
C VAL A 41 39.94 -14.78 -12.13
N HIS A 42 40.71 -15.85 -12.40
CA HIS A 42 40.30 -16.88 -13.37
C HIS A 42 39.06 -17.65 -12.91
N ASN A 43 39.03 -18.05 -11.64
CA ASN A 43 37.89 -18.77 -11.04
C ASN A 43 36.62 -17.92 -11.05
N LEU A 44 36.75 -16.61 -10.80
CA LEU A 44 35.63 -15.67 -10.89
C LEU A 44 35.11 -15.58 -12.33
N GLN A 45 36.02 -15.44 -13.31
CA GLN A 45 35.64 -15.34 -14.70
C GLN A 45 34.90 -16.60 -15.18
N ASP A 46 35.39 -17.79 -14.83
CA ASP A 46 34.75 -19.07 -15.17
C ASP A 46 33.39 -19.22 -14.49
N PHE A 47 33.27 -18.75 -13.25
CA PHE A 47 31.98 -18.70 -12.58
C PHE A 47 30.99 -17.78 -13.32
N LEU A 48 31.40 -16.58 -13.73
CA LEU A 48 30.50 -15.68 -14.45
C LEU A 48 30.09 -16.23 -15.81
N THR A 49 31.03 -16.78 -16.57
CA THR A 49 30.73 -17.35 -17.90
C THR A 49 29.76 -18.51 -17.79
N THR A 50 29.96 -19.43 -16.83
CA THR A 50 29.03 -20.54 -16.58
C THR A 50 27.65 -20.05 -16.15
N GLN A 51 27.56 -19.10 -15.21
CA GLN A 51 26.27 -18.57 -14.74
C GLN A 51 25.49 -17.82 -15.83
N ILE A 52 26.19 -17.12 -16.73
CA ILE A 52 25.59 -16.42 -17.87
C ILE A 52 25.12 -17.43 -18.91
N GLN A 53 25.96 -18.42 -19.27
CA GLN A 53 25.60 -19.45 -20.24
C GLN A 53 24.38 -20.28 -19.79
N GLU A 54 24.27 -20.55 -18.49
CA GLU A 54 23.16 -21.30 -17.90
C GLU A 54 21.93 -20.42 -17.58
N ASN A 55 21.99 -19.10 -17.80
CA ASN A 55 20.95 -18.13 -17.40
C ASN A 55 20.55 -18.21 -15.91
N LYS A 56 21.47 -18.65 -15.03
CA LYS A 56 21.20 -18.82 -13.59
C LYS A 56 21.66 -17.65 -12.74
N LEU A 57 22.43 -16.72 -13.29
CA LEU A 57 23.04 -15.60 -12.57
C LEU A 57 22.03 -14.81 -11.72
N TYR A 58 20.85 -14.52 -12.27
CA TYR A 58 19.80 -13.79 -11.56
C TYR A 58 19.33 -14.52 -10.30
N ASN A 59 19.09 -15.83 -10.40
CA ASN A 59 18.64 -16.64 -9.26
C ASN A 59 19.72 -16.71 -8.18
N THR A 60 20.98 -16.78 -8.59
CA THR A 60 22.13 -16.77 -7.67
C THR A 60 22.22 -15.44 -6.93
N ILE A 61 22.18 -14.30 -7.64
CA ILE A 61 22.20 -12.96 -7.02
C ILE A 61 21.05 -12.79 -6.03
N HIS A 62 19.83 -13.15 -6.44
CA HIS A 62 18.64 -13.01 -5.62
C HIS A 62 18.63 -13.96 -4.41
N ARG A 63 19.19 -15.17 -4.55
CA ARG A 63 19.34 -16.10 -3.43
C ARG A 63 20.35 -15.58 -2.42
N THR A 64 21.48 -15.04 -2.88
CA THR A 64 22.55 -14.55 -2.00
C THR A 64 22.15 -13.29 -1.25
N SER A 65 21.50 -12.31 -1.92
CA SER A 65 21.06 -11.05 -1.27
C SER A 65 20.11 -11.26 -0.09
N LYS A 66 19.31 -12.34 -0.11
CA LYS A 66 18.42 -12.67 1.02
C LYS A 66 19.14 -13.07 2.31
N TYR A 67 20.37 -13.55 2.22
CA TYR A 67 21.12 -14.07 3.37
C TYR A 67 22.36 -13.22 3.72
N ASP A 68 22.73 -12.26 2.87
CA ASP A 68 23.89 -11.39 3.05
C ASP A 68 23.48 -9.92 2.92
N ASP A 69 23.31 -9.27 4.08
CA ASP A 69 22.85 -7.88 4.18
C ASP A 69 23.83 -6.90 3.50
N GLY A 70 25.14 -7.15 3.57
CA GLY A 70 26.15 -6.28 2.95
C GLY A 70 26.12 -6.35 1.43
N PHE A 71 25.80 -7.53 0.89
CA PHE A 71 25.59 -7.70 -0.54
C PHE A 71 24.28 -7.06 -1.03
N ASP A 72 23.22 -7.09 -0.22
CA ASP A 72 21.97 -6.41 -0.55
C ASP A 72 22.14 -4.88 -0.59
N GLU A 73 22.83 -4.31 0.41
CA GLU A 73 23.18 -2.88 0.45
C GLU A 73 23.91 -2.45 -0.84
N PHE A 74 24.92 -3.20 -1.26
CA PHE A 74 25.64 -2.97 -2.52
C PHE A 74 24.72 -2.96 -3.74
N LEU A 75 23.78 -3.91 -3.86
CA LEU A 75 22.86 -3.98 -4.99
C LEU A 75 21.89 -2.79 -5.02
N THR A 76 21.43 -2.33 -3.85
CA THR A 76 20.55 -1.15 -3.78
C THR A 76 21.28 0.13 -4.22
N GLU A 77 22.53 0.31 -3.81
CA GLU A 77 23.37 1.44 -4.22
C GLU A 77 23.66 1.39 -5.73
N TYR A 78 24.01 0.21 -6.24
CA TYR A 78 24.25 -0.02 -7.67
C TYR A 78 23.01 0.33 -8.52
N LYS A 79 21.82 -0.15 -8.11
CA LYS A 79 20.54 0.17 -8.79
C LYS A 79 20.22 1.65 -8.76
N LYS A 80 20.49 2.32 -7.63
CA LYS A 80 20.29 3.77 -7.48
C LYS A 80 21.19 4.55 -8.45
N LYS A 81 22.42 4.07 -8.67
CA LYS A 81 23.42 4.70 -9.56
C LYS A 81 23.15 4.46 -11.06
N HIS A 82 22.58 3.31 -11.45
CA HIS A 82 22.44 2.89 -12.85
C HIS A 82 20.99 2.77 -13.36
N LYS A 83 20.11 3.69 -12.96
CA LYS A 83 18.64 3.58 -13.08
C LYS A 83 18.02 3.44 -14.50
N ASN A 84 18.79 3.37 -15.59
CA ASN A 84 18.25 3.36 -16.97
C ASN A 84 19.07 2.53 -17.98
N ILE A 85 19.23 1.21 -17.77
CA ILE A 85 19.88 0.34 -18.78
C ILE A 85 19.04 -0.87 -19.23
N LEU A 86 17.97 -1.22 -18.51
CA LEU A 86 17.28 -2.52 -18.70
C LEU A 86 15.82 -2.44 -19.15
N ASP A 87 15.22 -1.25 -19.27
CA ASP A 87 13.84 -1.12 -19.79
C ASP A 87 13.84 -0.97 -21.33
N LEU A 88 14.27 -2.03 -22.03
CA LEU A 88 14.10 -2.11 -23.50
C LEU A 88 12.67 -2.51 -23.92
N THR A 89 11.82 -2.92 -22.98
CA THR A 89 10.41 -3.27 -23.21
C THR A 89 9.59 -2.10 -23.75
N ARG A 90 10.03 -0.85 -23.53
CA ARG A 90 9.37 0.35 -24.07
C ARG A 90 9.73 0.67 -25.53
N TYR A 91 10.78 0.07 -26.09
CA TYR A 91 11.24 0.34 -27.45
C TYR A 91 10.67 -0.61 -28.51
N ALA A 92 9.89 -1.63 -28.13
CA ALA A 92 9.15 -2.42 -29.09
C ALA A 92 8.00 -1.58 -29.65
N THR A 93 8.25 -0.88 -30.76
CA THR A 93 7.19 -0.21 -31.54
C THR A 93 6.13 -1.25 -31.87
N SER A 94 4.93 -1.09 -31.30
CA SER A 94 3.81 -1.95 -31.66
C SER A 94 3.54 -1.77 -33.16
N PRO A 95 3.65 -2.82 -33.99
CA PRO A 95 3.33 -2.71 -35.40
C PRO A 95 1.86 -2.31 -35.55
N LEU A 96 1.57 -1.37 -36.46
CA LEU A 96 0.22 -0.86 -36.73
C LEU A 96 -0.78 -1.99 -37.03
N ASN A 97 -0.29 -3.09 -37.59
CA ASN A 97 -1.02 -4.33 -37.75
C ASN A 97 -0.58 -5.33 -36.68
N LYS A 98 -1.53 -5.77 -35.84
CA LYS A 98 -1.29 -6.87 -34.91
C LYS A 98 -0.86 -8.11 -35.68
N THR A 99 0.31 -8.66 -35.37
CA THR A 99 0.75 -9.94 -35.92
C THR A 99 -0.19 -11.06 -35.43
N ASN A 100 -0.25 -12.17 -36.16
CA ASN A 100 -1.06 -13.32 -35.76
C ASN A 100 -0.69 -13.81 -34.36
N GLN A 101 0.60 -13.74 -34.00
CA GLN A 101 1.12 -14.09 -32.67
C GLN A 101 0.53 -13.19 -31.56
N ILE A 102 0.53 -11.87 -31.76
CA ILE A 102 -0.06 -10.92 -30.78
C ILE A 102 -1.56 -11.18 -30.62
N ARG A 103 -2.25 -11.52 -31.71
CA ARG A 103 -3.69 -11.83 -31.70
C ARG A 103 -4.00 -13.11 -30.91
N GLU A 104 -3.18 -14.14 -31.07
CA GLU A 104 -3.29 -15.40 -30.33
C GLU A 104 -2.98 -15.21 -28.84
N GLU A 105 -1.97 -14.41 -28.51
CA GLU A 105 -1.63 -14.06 -27.12
C GLU A 105 -2.77 -13.29 -26.44
N GLU A 106 -3.33 -12.28 -27.13
CA GLU A 106 -4.50 -11.54 -26.64
C GLU A 106 -5.71 -12.46 -26.44
N PHE A 107 -6.01 -13.35 -27.39
CA PHE A 107 -7.12 -14.29 -27.27
C PHE A 107 -6.92 -15.24 -26.09
N ARG A 108 -5.71 -15.78 -25.92
CA ARG A 108 -5.35 -16.64 -24.78
C ARG A 108 -5.49 -15.91 -23.45
N GLN A 109 -5.09 -14.64 -23.40
CA GLN A 109 -5.21 -13.81 -22.22
C GLN A 109 -6.68 -13.54 -21.88
N LEU A 110 -7.50 -13.22 -22.88
CA LEU A 110 -8.95 -13.05 -22.75
C LEU A 110 -9.64 -14.32 -22.25
N GLN A 111 -9.30 -15.49 -22.81
CA GLN A 111 -9.83 -16.78 -22.34
C GLN A 111 -9.48 -17.01 -20.86
N SER A 112 -8.24 -16.73 -20.47
CA SER A 112 -7.83 -16.88 -19.06
C SER A 112 -8.60 -15.96 -18.11
N PHE A 113 -8.99 -14.76 -18.56
CA PHE A 113 -9.82 -13.84 -17.77
C PHE A 113 -11.26 -14.32 -17.67
N LEU A 114 -11.82 -14.87 -18.76
CA LEU A 114 -13.15 -15.46 -18.77
C LEU A 114 -13.23 -16.68 -17.83
N ASP A 115 -12.20 -17.53 -17.82
CA ASP A 115 -12.13 -18.70 -16.95
C ASP A 115 -11.97 -18.30 -15.48
N LYS A 116 -11.10 -17.32 -15.17
CA LYS A 116 -10.99 -16.75 -13.82
C LYS A 116 -12.32 -16.15 -13.36
N ARG A 117 -13.03 -15.44 -14.23
CA ARG A 117 -14.35 -14.86 -13.94
C ARG A 117 -15.40 -15.93 -13.69
N LYS A 118 -15.47 -16.98 -14.53
CA LYS A 118 -16.37 -18.12 -14.33
C LYS A 118 -16.08 -18.85 -13.02
N LYS A 119 -14.81 -19.03 -12.66
CA LYS A 119 -14.40 -19.67 -11.40
C LYS A 119 -14.75 -18.81 -10.18
N ALA A 120 -14.58 -17.49 -10.25
CA ALA A 120 -14.99 -16.56 -9.20
C ALA A 120 -16.51 -16.62 -8.98
N LEU A 121 -17.30 -16.55 -10.07
CA LEU A 121 -18.76 -16.67 -10.01
C LEU A 121 -19.21 -18.01 -9.43
N LYS A 122 -18.53 -19.11 -9.75
CA LYS A 122 -18.85 -20.44 -9.20
C LYS A 122 -18.50 -20.56 -7.70
N ASN A 123 -17.43 -19.90 -7.26
CA ASN A 123 -17.04 -19.89 -5.85
C ASN A 123 -17.94 -18.97 -5.00
N GLU A 124 -18.46 -17.89 -5.57
CA GLU A 124 -19.45 -17.01 -4.91
C GLU A 124 -20.78 -17.74 -4.63
N ILE A 125 -21.23 -18.61 -5.54
CA ILE A 125 -22.47 -19.39 -5.38
C ILE A 125 -22.39 -20.42 -4.21
N ILE A 126 -21.19 -20.80 -3.77
CA ILE A 126 -20.98 -21.87 -2.76
C ILE A 126 -20.88 -21.31 -1.32
N ILE A 127 -20.79 -19.99 -1.13
CA ILE A 127 -20.52 -19.40 0.20
C ILE A 127 -21.79 -19.07 1.02
N ASP A 128 -22.99 -19.16 0.44
CA ASP A 128 -24.24 -19.02 1.21
C ASP A 128 -24.65 -20.34 1.86
N ASN A 129 -23.88 -20.78 2.86
CA ASN A 129 -24.32 -21.69 3.92
C ASN A 129 -23.31 -21.66 5.08
N ASN A 130 -23.29 -20.57 5.84
CA ASN A 130 -22.95 -20.64 7.26
C ASN A 130 -23.53 -19.42 8.00
N GLN A 131 -24.30 -19.74 9.04
CA GLN A 131 -25.00 -18.81 9.93
C GLN A 131 -24.00 -17.92 10.68
N VAL A 132 -24.23 -16.61 10.66
CA VAL A 132 -23.77 -15.70 11.70
C VAL A 132 -24.99 -15.00 12.26
N ASN A 133 -25.32 -15.35 13.50
CA ASN A 133 -26.31 -14.66 14.32
C ASN A 133 -25.71 -13.31 14.74
N ASP A 134 -26.20 -12.23 14.16
CA ASP A 134 -26.20 -10.89 14.76
C ASP A 134 -27.60 -10.31 14.52
N GLU A 135 -28.35 -10.09 15.60
CA GLU A 135 -29.73 -9.59 15.55
C GLU A 135 -29.79 -8.09 15.19
N SER A 136 -30.83 -7.75 14.38
CA SER A 136 -31.31 -6.44 13.86
C SER A 136 -30.56 -5.82 12.65
N ASP A 137 -31.12 -5.55 11.46
CA ASP A 137 -32.48 -5.61 10.86
C ASP A 137 -32.38 -6.12 9.39
N PRO A 138 -33.21 -7.07 8.89
CA PRO A 138 -32.94 -7.80 7.65
C PRO A 138 -33.67 -7.34 6.37
N GLN A 139 -34.25 -6.14 6.32
CA GLN A 139 -35.16 -5.76 5.22
C GLN A 139 -34.57 -4.84 4.13
N ASN A 140 -33.32 -4.37 4.23
CA ASN A 140 -32.78 -3.43 3.22
C ASN A 140 -31.36 -3.71 2.68
N ASP A 141 -30.71 -4.78 3.13
CA ASP A 141 -29.29 -5.05 2.80
C ASP A 141 -29.06 -5.92 1.56
N LYS A 142 -30.11 -6.50 0.97
CA LYS A 142 -29.98 -7.42 -0.18
C LYS A 142 -30.01 -6.76 -1.56
N PHE A 143 -30.16 -5.43 -1.66
CA PHE A 143 -30.21 -4.72 -2.94
C PHE A 143 -28.99 -3.81 -3.23
N VAL A 144 -28.02 -3.70 -2.31
CA VAL A 144 -26.78 -2.93 -2.52
C VAL A 144 -25.60 -3.87 -2.76
N GLU A 145 -25.81 -4.88 -3.60
CA GLU A 145 -24.75 -5.75 -4.08
C GLU A 145 -24.02 -5.10 -5.27
N THR A 146 -22.74 -4.80 -5.05
CA THR A 146 -21.70 -4.73 -6.10
C THR A 146 -21.78 -3.56 -7.09
N GLN A 147 -21.91 -2.32 -6.61
CA GLN A 147 -21.19 -1.23 -7.27
C GLN A 147 -19.76 -1.18 -6.73
N LYS A 148 -18.79 -1.47 -7.62
CA LYS A 148 -17.35 -1.47 -7.30
C LYS A 148 -16.94 -0.11 -6.75
N MET A 149 -16.41 -0.12 -5.53
CA MET A 149 -15.86 1.07 -4.86
C MET A 149 -14.61 1.62 -5.55
N ASP A 150 -13.97 0.84 -6.43
CA ASP A 150 -12.74 1.21 -7.13
C ASP A 150 -12.87 2.49 -7.98
N GLN A 151 -14.11 2.93 -8.25
CA GLN A 151 -14.41 4.10 -9.06
C GLN A 151 -14.76 5.37 -8.25
N PHE A 152 -14.88 5.28 -6.92
CA PHE A 152 -15.21 6.44 -6.08
C PHE A 152 -14.01 6.89 -5.26
N PHE A 153 -13.71 8.19 -5.34
CA PHE A 153 -12.77 8.84 -4.43
C PHE A 153 -13.44 9.05 -3.08
N VAL A 154 -12.70 8.80 -2.00
CA VAL A 154 -13.16 9.01 -0.63
C VAL A 154 -12.40 10.17 -0.02
N ILE A 155 -13.11 11.23 0.36
CA ILE A 155 -12.58 12.33 1.16
C ILE A 155 -12.98 12.10 2.62
N LEU A 156 -12.00 12.18 3.51
CA LEU A 156 -12.25 12.25 4.95
C LEU A 156 -12.53 13.71 5.32
N ILE A 157 -13.73 13.99 5.81
CA ILE A 157 -14.12 15.33 6.25
C ILE A 157 -13.62 15.55 7.68
N ASP A 158 -14.05 14.65 8.56
CA ASP A 158 -13.86 14.81 10.00
C ASP A 158 -13.70 13.47 10.72
N ARG A 159 -12.95 13.50 11.82
CA ARG A 159 -12.65 12.37 12.68
C ARG A 159 -12.65 12.82 14.13
N ASP A 160 -13.63 12.31 14.88
CA ASP A 160 -13.88 12.70 16.26
C ASP A 160 -13.98 11.50 17.21
N THR A 161 -13.90 11.80 18.50
CA THR A 161 -14.18 10.88 19.60
C THR A 161 -15.35 11.37 20.43
N ASN A 162 -16.33 10.51 20.64
CA ASN A 162 -17.41 10.74 21.59
C ASN A 162 -17.16 9.90 22.83
N THR A 163 -17.42 10.47 24.01
CA THR A 163 -17.23 9.79 25.28
C THR A 163 -18.57 9.63 25.98
N GLN A 164 -18.94 8.39 26.30
CA GLN A 164 -20.10 8.08 27.12
C GLN A 164 -19.63 7.75 28.53
N VAL A 165 -20.07 8.54 29.51
CA VAL A 165 -19.72 8.32 30.92
C VAL A 165 -20.71 7.33 31.52
N THR A 166 -20.19 6.28 32.15
CA THR A 166 -20.99 5.32 32.93
C THR A 166 -20.57 5.39 34.40
N THR A 167 -21.27 4.67 35.27
CA THR A 167 -20.93 4.60 36.71
C THR A 167 -19.54 4.03 36.97
N LEU A 168 -19.08 3.06 36.15
CA LEU A 168 -17.76 2.44 36.31
C LEU A 168 -16.67 3.14 35.49
N GLN A 169 -16.95 3.46 34.23
CA GLN A 169 -15.91 3.92 33.30
C GLN A 169 -16.43 4.89 32.22
N ARG A 170 -15.50 5.52 31.50
CA ARG A 170 -15.81 6.27 30.28
C ARG A 170 -15.58 5.38 29.08
N ILE A 171 -16.61 5.23 28.24
CA ILE A 171 -16.55 4.43 27.02
C ILE A 171 -16.40 5.40 25.84
N ASN A 172 -15.28 5.28 25.13
CA ASN A 172 -15.04 6.08 23.94
C ASN A 172 -15.57 5.37 22.70
N SER A 173 -16.17 6.14 21.80
CA SER A 173 -16.57 5.69 20.47
C SER A 173 -16.03 6.66 19.44
N PHE A 174 -15.45 6.14 18.37
CA PHE A 174 -14.92 6.96 17.29
C PHE A 174 -16.01 7.26 16.27
N ARG A 175 -16.10 8.52 15.84
CA ARG A 175 -16.98 9.01 14.79
C ARG A 175 -16.14 9.42 13.59
N GLN A 176 -16.60 9.08 12.39
CA GLN A 176 -16.01 9.57 11.14
C GLN A 176 -17.12 10.04 10.19
N VAL A 177 -16.83 11.13 9.49
CA VAL A 177 -17.68 11.63 8.40
C VAL A 177 -16.85 11.61 7.13
N ILE A 178 -17.39 10.96 6.10
CA ILE A 178 -16.75 10.83 4.80
C ILE A 178 -17.65 11.39 3.71
N PHE A 179 -17.01 11.82 2.63
CA PHE A 179 -17.64 12.15 1.36
C PHE A 179 -17.08 11.22 0.28
N ILE A 180 -17.94 10.79 -0.63
CA ILE A 180 -17.56 9.96 -1.78
C ILE A 180 -18.03 10.63 -3.08
N GLY A 181 -17.22 10.53 -4.13
CA GLY A 181 -17.56 11.08 -5.45
C GLY A 181 -16.81 10.39 -6.58
N ASN A 182 -17.45 10.25 -7.73
CA ASN A 182 -16.86 9.63 -8.93
C ASN A 182 -16.42 10.66 -10.00
N GLY A 183 -16.63 11.96 -9.77
CA GLY A 183 -16.32 13.04 -10.72
C GLY A 183 -17.23 13.10 -11.96
N ASN A 184 -18.28 12.28 -12.01
CA ASN A 184 -19.18 12.12 -13.15
C ASN A 184 -20.65 12.31 -12.75
N GLY A 185 -20.91 13.25 -11.86
CA GLY A 185 -22.23 13.61 -11.35
C GLY A 185 -22.79 12.68 -10.29
N VAL A 186 -22.00 11.82 -9.63
CA VAL A 186 -22.51 10.95 -8.55
C VAL A 186 -21.69 11.13 -7.28
N ILE A 187 -22.37 11.58 -6.24
CA ILE A 187 -21.78 11.85 -4.94
C ILE A 187 -22.52 11.13 -3.82
N GLY A 188 -21.90 11.03 -2.66
CA GLY A 188 -22.55 10.57 -1.45
C GLY A 188 -21.80 11.02 -0.22
N TYR A 189 -22.47 10.95 0.93
CA TYR A 189 -21.84 11.20 2.22
C TYR A 189 -22.22 10.10 3.20
N GLY A 190 -21.32 9.80 4.11
CA GLY A 190 -21.53 8.75 5.09
C GLY A 190 -21.02 9.15 6.47
N LYS A 191 -21.77 8.75 7.49
CA LYS A 191 -21.35 8.86 8.89
C LYS A 191 -21.15 7.46 9.45
N GLY A 192 -20.07 7.28 10.20
CA GLY A 192 -19.75 6.02 10.85
C GLY A 192 -19.42 6.22 12.32
N LYS A 193 -19.89 5.32 13.17
CA LYS A 193 -19.52 5.24 14.58
C LYS A 193 -19.09 3.81 14.91
N GLY A 194 -17.98 3.67 15.61
CA GLY A 194 -17.41 2.36 15.95
C GLY A 194 -16.56 2.38 17.21
N LYS A 195 -16.18 1.18 17.67
CA LYS A 195 -15.23 1.01 18.78
C LYS A 195 -13.81 1.34 18.34
N ASP A 196 -13.50 1.12 17.06
CA ASP A 196 -12.22 1.44 16.43
C ASP A 196 -12.41 2.32 15.20
N PHE A 197 -11.37 3.07 14.81
CA PHE A 197 -11.41 3.94 13.63
C PHE A 197 -11.70 3.16 12.33
N GLU A 198 -11.16 1.96 12.16
CA GLU A 198 -11.40 1.15 10.96
C GLU A 198 -12.86 0.68 10.88
N THR A 199 -13.42 0.25 12.01
CA THR A 199 -14.84 -0.14 12.09
C THR A 199 -15.78 1.03 11.79
N ALA A 200 -15.43 2.23 12.28
CA ALA A 200 -16.17 3.45 11.98
C ALA A 200 -16.09 3.81 10.48
N LEU A 201 -14.90 3.73 9.87
CA LEU A 201 -14.70 3.97 8.44
C LEU A 201 -15.50 2.99 7.58
N ARG A 202 -15.49 1.69 7.92
CA ARG A 202 -16.27 0.67 7.22
C ARG A 202 -17.76 0.96 7.25
N ARG A 203 -18.28 1.33 8.43
CA ARG A 203 -19.69 1.74 8.58
C ARG A 203 -20.01 3.01 7.81
N ALA A 204 -19.12 4.00 7.84
CA ALA A 204 -19.28 5.23 7.07
C ALA A 204 -19.33 4.96 5.56
N LYS A 205 -18.51 4.03 5.05
CA LYS A 205 -18.54 3.62 3.63
C LYS A 205 -19.86 2.95 3.25
N ILE A 206 -20.40 2.07 4.10
CA ILE A 206 -21.70 1.43 3.85
C ILE A 206 -22.81 2.47 3.82
N ASP A 207 -22.82 3.39 4.79
CA ASP A 207 -23.77 4.49 4.85
C ASP A 207 -23.67 5.41 3.61
N ALA A 208 -22.45 5.75 3.18
CA ALA A 208 -22.23 6.56 2.00
C ALA A 208 -22.77 5.93 0.71
N LYS A 209 -22.67 4.59 0.57
CA LYS A 209 -23.27 3.88 -0.57
C LYS A 209 -24.79 3.97 -0.59
N ARG A 210 -25.43 3.92 0.58
CA ARG A 210 -26.89 4.03 0.70
C ARG A 210 -27.36 5.45 0.38
N ASN A 211 -26.52 6.45 0.66
CA ASN A 211 -26.80 7.87 0.47
C ASN A 211 -26.19 8.44 -0.84
N LEU A 212 -26.09 7.62 -1.89
CA LEU A 212 -25.64 8.11 -3.20
C LEU A 212 -26.74 8.95 -3.86
N VAL A 213 -26.35 10.13 -4.35
CA VAL A 213 -27.22 11.10 -5.01
C VAL A 213 -26.63 11.45 -6.38
N PRO A 214 -27.41 11.30 -7.47
CA PRO A 214 -27.02 11.84 -8.76
C PRO A 214 -27.24 13.36 -8.80
N VAL A 215 -26.22 14.09 -9.24
CA VAL A 215 -26.24 15.52 -9.46
C VAL A 215 -26.47 15.78 -10.95
N SER A 216 -27.44 16.64 -11.26
CA SER A 216 -27.67 17.07 -12.64
C SER A 216 -26.58 18.03 -13.08
N LEU A 217 -25.61 17.51 -13.84
CA LEU A 217 -24.56 18.30 -14.48
C LEU A 217 -24.89 18.52 -15.96
N ASP A 218 -24.49 19.67 -16.48
CA ASP A 218 -24.55 19.95 -17.93
C ASP A 218 -23.44 19.18 -18.69
N LEU A 219 -23.48 19.21 -20.02
CA LEU A 219 -22.48 18.60 -20.92
C LEU A 219 -21.04 19.02 -20.57
N TRP A 220 -20.89 20.24 -20.04
CA TRP A 220 -19.62 20.84 -19.61
C TRP A 220 -19.29 20.59 -18.14
N HIS A 221 -19.97 19.64 -17.47
CA HIS A 221 -19.77 19.31 -16.06
C HIS A 221 -19.91 20.54 -15.14
N THR A 222 -20.91 21.39 -15.43
CA THR A 222 -21.20 22.62 -14.70
C THR A 222 -22.66 22.64 -14.27
N CYS A 223 -22.98 23.39 -13.21
CA CYS A 223 -24.36 23.64 -12.80
C CYS A 223 -25.03 24.64 -13.77
N PRO A 224 -26.22 24.33 -14.33
CA PRO A 224 -26.87 25.21 -15.31
C PRO A 224 -27.48 26.48 -14.69
N ILE A 225 -27.91 26.41 -13.43
CA ILE A 225 -28.61 27.46 -12.69
C ILE A 225 -27.84 27.70 -11.38
N PRO A 226 -27.80 28.94 -10.84
CA PRO A 226 -27.27 29.17 -9.50
C PRO A 226 -28.01 28.34 -8.45
N LEU A 227 -27.27 27.67 -7.57
CA LEU A 227 -27.80 26.81 -6.52
C LEU A 227 -27.46 27.39 -5.15
N THR A 228 -28.46 27.45 -4.28
CA THR A 228 -28.29 27.84 -2.87
C THR A 228 -28.65 26.66 -1.98
N GLY A 229 -27.74 26.26 -1.10
CA GLY A 229 -27.96 25.21 -0.12
C GLY A 229 -27.69 25.73 1.28
N ARG A 230 -28.69 25.64 2.17
CA ARG A 230 -28.57 26.04 3.58
C ARG A 230 -28.76 24.85 4.51
N PHE A 231 -27.87 24.74 5.49
CA PHE A 231 -27.96 23.79 6.59
C PHE A 231 -27.63 24.50 7.91
N ASN A 232 -28.65 24.69 8.76
CA ASN A 232 -28.56 25.51 9.98
C ASN A 232 -28.02 26.93 9.67
N ASP A 233 -26.85 27.28 10.22
CA ASP A 233 -26.16 28.56 10.03
C ASP A 233 -25.12 28.52 8.91
N ALA A 234 -24.96 27.38 8.23
CA ALA A 234 -24.09 27.26 7.07
C ALA A 234 -24.92 27.44 5.78
N GLU A 235 -24.43 28.29 4.89
CA GLU A 235 -25.00 28.53 3.57
C GLU A 235 -23.91 28.43 2.51
N ILE A 236 -24.21 27.71 1.43
CA ILE A 236 -23.33 27.54 0.27
C ILE A 236 -24.11 28.00 -0.96
N GLU A 237 -23.50 28.91 -1.71
CA GLU A 237 -24.00 29.38 -2.99
C GLU A 237 -23.05 28.93 -4.10
N ILE A 238 -23.58 28.28 -5.12
CA ILE A 238 -22.85 27.80 -6.29
C ILE A 238 -23.38 28.58 -7.48
N ASN A 239 -22.49 29.40 -8.07
CA ASN A 239 -22.81 30.17 -9.25
C ASN A 239 -22.16 29.56 -10.51
N PRO A 240 -22.90 29.47 -11.63
CA PRO A 240 -22.35 28.96 -12.89
C PRO A 240 -21.19 29.83 -13.36
N ARG A 241 -20.18 29.19 -13.95
CA ARG A 241 -19.03 29.87 -14.55
C ARG A 241 -18.86 29.41 -16.01
N PRO A 242 -18.67 30.34 -16.96
CA PRO A 242 -18.57 29.99 -18.37
C PRO A 242 -17.28 29.22 -18.74
N LEU A 243 -16.15 29.51 -18.09
CA LEU A 243 -14.89 28.78 -18.31
C LEU A 243 -14.10 28.57 -17.02
N GLY A 244 -13.62 27.33 -16.84
CA GLY A 244 -12.70 26.94 -15.78
C GLY A 244 -13.36 26.77 -14.41
N PHE A 245 -12.60 26.21 -13.48
CA PHE A 245 -13.03 25.98 -12.10
C PHE A 245 -12.43 27.04 -11.16
N ASN A 246 -13.22 27.55 -10.22
CA ASN A 246 -12.71 28.42 -9.16
C ASN A 246 -12.45 27.61 -7.89
N ALA A 247 -11.18 27.34 -7.58
CA ALA A 247 -10.81 26.63 -6.36
C ALA A 247 -10.60 27.56 -5.14
N TYR A 248 -10.86 28.87 -5.27
CA TYR A 248 -10.64 29.82 -4.18
C TYR A 248 -11.66 29.65 -3.06
N GLY A 249 -11.19 29.55 -1.81
CA GLY A 249 -12.03 29.40 -0.61
C GLY A 249 -11.62 28.19 0.23
N ASN A 250 -12.60 27.42 0.69
CA ASN A 250 -12.33 26.21 1.46
C ASN A 250 -11.87 25.08 0.51
N PRO A 251 -10.66 24.52 0.71
CA PRO A 251 -10.11 23.49 -0.17
C PRO A 251 -10.93 22.20 -0.15
N GLN A 252 -11.58 21.86 0.97
CA GLN A 252 -12.43 20.68 1.06
C GLN A 252 -13.67 20.82 0.17
N ILE A 253 -14.32 22.00 0.18
CA ILE A 253 -15.49 22.28 -0.67
C ILE A 253 -15.06 22.26 -2.15
N ALA A 254 -13.92 22.86 -2.47
CA ALA A 254 -13.37 22.81 -3.83
C ALA A 254 -13.14 21.36 -4.30
N SER A 255 -12.61 20.51 -3.42
CA SER A 255 -12.38 19.10 -3.72
C SER A 255 -13.68 18.33 -3.88
N MET A 256 -14.70 18.63 -3.06
CA MET A 256 -16.03 18.02 -3.19
C MET A 256 -16.69 18.40 -4.52
N LEU A 257 -16.65 19.67 -4.92
CA LEU A 257 -17.19 20.16 -6.19
C LEU A 257 -16.42 19.66 -7.42
N MET A 258 -15.17 19.24 -7.26
CA MET A 258 -14.41 18.61 -8.34
C MET A 258 -14.75 17.12 -8.49
N LEU A 259 -15.23 16.49 -7.43
CA LEU A 259 -15.60 15.08 -7.39
C LEU A 259 -17.11 14.83 -7.56
N THR A 260 -17.90 15.92 -7.63
CA THR A 260 -19.27 15.88 -8.16
C THR A 260 -19.20 15.59 -9.63
#